data_AF-K9TPE1-F1
#
_entry.id   AF-K9TPE1-F1
#
_cell.length_a   1.000
_cell.length_b   1.000
_cell.length_c   1.000
_cell.angle_alpha   90.00
_cell.angle_beta   90.00
_cell.angle_gamma   90.00
#
_symmetry.space_group_name_H-M   'P 1'
#
loop_
_entity.id
_entity.type
_entity.pdbx_description
1 polymer ?
#
loop_
_entity_poly.entity_id
_entity_poly.type
_entity_poly.pdbx_seq_one_letter_code
_entity_poly.pdbx_strand_id
1 'polypeptide(L)'
;MPFISPMEELIREEAMEQGLEQGLQRGTLQTQRENILELLQVRFGEVPPSVVEAVNRLEEIPTLKQLHRQTISVGSIAEFEQLLNPRTNS
;
A
#
# COMPACT_ATOMS: atom_id res chain seq x y z
N MET A 1 -2.78 -42.06 17.46
CA MET A 1 -2.84 -40.83 16.65
C MET A 1 -3.48 -39.76 17.53
N PRO A 2 -2.96 -38.52 17.59
CA PRO A 2 -3.66 -37.46 18.29
C PRO A 2 -4.99 -37.18 17.57
N PHE A 3 -6.10 -37.32 18.28
CA PHE A 3 -7.40 -36.92 17.78
C PHE A 3 -7.48 -35.40 17.91
N ILE A 4 -7.40 -34.70 16.78
CA ILE A 4 -7.73 -33.28 16.72
C ILE A 4 -9.25 -33.21 16.91
N SER A 5 -9.71 -32.47 17.90
CA SER A 5 -11.14 -32.25 18.11
C SER A 5 -11.71 -31.47 16.93
N PRO A 6 -12.98 -31.69 16.51
CA PRO A 6 -13.63 -30.87 15.48
C PRO A 6 -13.52 -29.35 15.74
N MET A 7 -13.47 -28.95 17.01
CA MET A 7 -13.24 -27.55 17.40
C MET A 7 -11.81 -27.07 17.11
N GLU A 8 -10.81 -27.93 17.31
CA GLU A 8 -9.40 -27.61 17.04
C GLU A 8 -9.12 -27.54 15.53
N GLU A 9 -9.82 -28.36 14.74
CA GLU A 9 -9.78 -28.31 13.28
C GLU A 9 -10.37 -26.99 12.76
N LEU A 10 -11.55 -26.59 13.27
CA LEU A 10 -12.19 -25.31 12.93
C LEU A 10 -11.30 -24.10 13.28
N ILE A 11 -10.72 -24.07 14.49
CA ILE A 11 -9.80 -22.98 14.90
C ILE A 11 -8.59 -22.90 13.97
N ARG A 12 -8.05 -24.05 13.53
CA ARG A 12 -6.94 -24.09 12.59
C ARG A 12 -7.33 -23.53 11.22
N GLU A 13 -8.49 -23.93 10.71
CA GLU A 13 -9.01 -23.43 9.43
C GLU A 13 -9.21 -21.90 9.48
N GLU A 14 -9.91 -21.39 10.49
CA GLU A 14 -10.11 -19.95 10.68
C GLU A 14 -8.78 -19.19 10.80
N ALA A 15 -7.81 -19.72 11.55
CA ALA A 15 -6.50 -19.10 11.69
C ALA A 15 -5.73 -19.06 10.36
N MET A 16 -5.85 -20.11 9.54
CA MET A 16 -5.25 -20.14 8.21
C MET A 16 -5.91 -19.13 7.26
N GLU A 17 -7.24 -19.04 7.27
CA GLU A 17 -8.00 -18.08 6.47
C GLU A 17 -7.64 -16.64 6.85
N GLN A 18 -7.64 -16.32 8.14
CA GLN A 18 -7.25 -14.99 8.64
C GLN A 18 -5.80 -14.65 8.27
N GLY A 19 -4.88 -15.61 8.39
CA GLY A 19 -3.48 -15.42 8.00
C GLY A 19 -3.33 -15.13 6.50
N LEU A 20 -4.07 -15.86 5.66
CA LEU A 20 -4.09 -15.64 4.21
C LEU A 20 -4.65 -14.27 3.86
N GLU A 21 -5.77 -13.88 4.48
CA GLU A 21 -6.40 -12.58 4.23
C GLU A 21 -5.47 -11.42 4.62
N GLN A 22 -4.86 -11.49 5.81
CA GLN A 22 -3.88 -10.50 6.25
C GLN A 22 -2.66 -10.44 5.33
N GLY A 23 -2.17 -11.59 4.87
CA GLY A 23 -1.06 -11.67 3.92
C GLY A 23 -1.40 -10.98 2.59
N LEU A 24 -2.59 -11.23 2.05
CA LEU A 24 -3.06 -10.63 0.81
C LEU A 24 -3.26 -9.11 0.93
N GLN A 25 -3.83 -8.65 2.05
CA GLN A 25 -3.99 -7.22 2.33
C GLN A 25 -2.62 -6.52 2.43
N ARG A 26 -1.67 -7.08 3.20
CA ARG A 26 -0.31 -6.53 3.33
C ARG A 26 0.44 -6.51 1.99
N GLY A 27 0.37 -7.59 1.23
CA GLY A 27 0.98 -7.66 -0.10
C GLY A 27 0.39 -6.61 -1.04
N THR A 28 -0.93 -6.44 -1.04
CA THR A 28 -1.61 -5.42 -1.85
C THR A 28 -1.15 -4.00 -1.49
N LEU A 29 -1.02 -3.69 -0.20
CA LEU A 29 -0.51 -2.40 0.27
C LEU A 29 0.93 -2.16 -0.17
N GLN A 30 1.80 -3.14 0.04
CA GLN A 30 3.20 -3.06 -0.33
C GLN A 30 3.36 -2.84 -1.84
N THR A 31 2.73 -3.67 -2.66
CA THR A 31 2.82 -3.57 -4.13
C THR A 31 2.29 -2.24 -4.64
N GLN A 32 1.20 -1.69 -4.07
CA GLN A 32 0.70 -0.39 -4.49
C GLN A 32 1.68 0.75 -4.18
N ARG A 33 2.32 0.72 -3.00
CA ARG A 33 3.35 1.72 -2.63
C ARG A 33 4.56 1.62 -3.55
N GLU A 34 5.04 0.40 -3.80
CA GLU A 34 6.16 0.13 -4.72
C GLU A 34 5.86 0.64 -6.13
N ASN A 35 4.68 0.34 -6.68
CA ASN A 35 4.28 0.79 -8.02
C ASN A 35 4.25 2.33 -8.13
N ILE A 36 3.76 3.02 -7.10
CA ILE A 36 3.75 4.49 -7.08
C ILE A 36 5.18 5.03 -7.11
N LEU A 37 6.06 4.51 -6.24
CA LEU A 37 7.44 4.97 -6.12
C LEU A 37 8.25 4.65 -7.39
N GLU A 38 8.05 3.47 -7.98
CA GLU A 38 8.66 3.09 -9.24
C GLU A 38 8.20 4.02 -10.37
N LEU A 39 6.91 4.33 -10.46
CA LEU A 39 6.41 5.23 -11.48
C LEU A 39 6.96 6.66 -11.32
N LEU A 40 7.05 7.17 -10.10
CA LEU A 40 7.71 8.45 -9.82
C LEU A 40 9.18 8.41 -10.23
N GLN A 41 9.88 7.33 -9.88
CA GLN A 41 11.30 7.14 -10.20
C GLN A 41 11.54 7.12 -11.72
N VAL A 42 10.69 6.41 -12.47
CA VAL A 42 10.76 6.31 -13.93
C VAL A 42 10.47 7.66 -14.60
N ARG A 43 9.50 8.42 -14.08
CA ARG A 43 9.05 9.67 -14.72
C ARG A 43 9.93 10.87 -14.38
N PHE A 44 10.44 10.93 -13.16
CA PHE A 44 11.08 12.13 -12.64
C PHE A 44 12.51 11.91 -12.13
N GLY A 45 13.01 10.67 -12.15
CA GLY A 45 14.30 10.34 -11.56
C GLY A 45 14.21 10.19 -10.05
N GLU A 46 15.25 10.58 -9.32
CA GLU A 46 15.34 10.35 -7.87
C GLU A 46 14.12 10.87 -7.10
N VAL A 47 13.48 9.98 -6.33
CA VAL A 47 12.31 10.31 -5.51
C VAL A 47 12.77 10.81 -4.13
N PRO A 48 12.36 12.00 -3.69
CA PRO A 48 12.75 12.53 -2.38
C PRO A 48 12.37 11.60 -1.23
N PRO A 49 13.22 11.44 -0.20
CA PRO A 49 12.92 10.60 0.96
C PRO A 49 11.61 10.96 1.66
N SER A 50 11.26 12.25 1.71
CA SER A 50 9.99 12.76 2.25
C SER A 50 8.77 12.13 1.56
N VAL A 51 8.82 11.98 0.22
CA VAL A 51 7.77 11.38 -0.60
C VAL A 51 7.71 9.87 -0.35
N VAL A 52 8.87 9.21 -0.32
CA VAL A 52 8.97 7.77 -0.02
C VAL A 52 8.32 7.44 1.31
N GLU A 53 8.67 8.19 2.36
CA GLU A 53 8.10 8.00 3.69
C GLU A 53 6.60 8.30 3.71
N ALA A 54 6.14 9.36 3.04
CA ALA A 54 4.73 9.71 3.00
C ALA A 54 3.88 8.61 2.34
N VAL A 55 4.33 8.07 1.20
CA VAL A 55 3.67 6.95 0.52
C VAL A 55 3.65 5.70 1.40
N ASN A 56 4.77 5.39 2.07
CA ASN A 56 4.88 4.21 2.93
C ASN A 56 4.02 4.27 4.19
N ARG A 57 3.59 5.47 4.62
CA ARG A 57 2.64 5.66 5.74
C ARG A 57 1.17 5.44 5.33
N LEU A 58 0.85 5.36 4.04
CA LEU A 58 -0.54 5.18 3.58
C LEU A 58 -0.99 3.73 3.74
N GLU A 59 -1.98 3.47 4.59
CA GLU A 59 -2.50 2.12 4.88
C GLU A 59 -3.84 1.83 4.18
N GLU A 60 -4.40 2.81 3.46
CA GLU A 60 -5.68 2.69 2.78
C GLU A 60 -5.48 2.30 1.31
N ILE A 61 -5.83 1.06 0.96
CA ILE A 61 -5.77 0.53 -0.42
C ILE A 61 -6.52 1.44 -1.42
N PRO A 62 -7.74 1.95 -1.13
CA PRO A 62 -8.46 2.84 -2.05
C PRO A 62 -7.69 4.13 -2.34
N THR A 63 -7.08 4.72 -1.31
CA THR A 63 -6.26 5.94 -1.41
C THR A 63 -5.02 5.68 -2.27
N LEU A 64 -4.30 4.59 -2.02
CA LEU A 64 -3.15 4.19 -2.82
C LEU A 64 -3.52 3.95 -4.28
N LYS A 65 -4.64 3.27 -4.56
CA LYS A 65 -5.13 3.06 -5.94
C LYS A 65 -5.45 4.38 -6.65
N GLN A 66 -6.03 5.36 -5.95
CA GLN A 66 -6.28 6.68 -6.51
C GLN A 66 -4.98 7.42 -6.79
N LEU A 67 -4.06 7.41 -5.83
CA LEU A 67 -2.77 8.08 -5.94
C LEU A 67 -1.92 7.49 -7.07
N HIS A 68 -1.93 6.16 -7.24
CA HIS A 68 -1.30 5.48 -8.37
C HIS A 68 -1.79 6.00 -9.72
N ARG A 69 -3.12 6.16 -9.90
CA ARG A 69 -3.67 6.74 -11.13
C ARG A 69 -3.23 8.18 -11.33
N GLN A 70 -3.23 8.99 -10.27
CA GLN A 70 -2.80 10.39 -10.34
C GLN A 70 -1.31 10.52 -10.67
N THR A 71 -0.49 9.57 -10.21
CA THR A 71 0.95 9.50 -10.51
C THR A 71 1.22 9.42 -12.02
N ILE A 72 0.27 8.95 -12.83
CA ILE A 72 0.39 8.91 -14.30
C ILE A 72 0.23 10.31 -14.91
N SER A 73 -0.59 11.16 -14.30
CA SER A 73 -1.02 12.45 -14.88
C SER A 73 -0.26 13.66 -14.33
N VAL A 74 0.26 13.60 -13.10
CA VAL A 74 1.04 14.71 -12.51
C VAL A 74 2.24 15.08 -13.38
N GLY A 75 2.58 16.36 -13.48
CA GLY A 75 3.70 16.88 -14.26
C GLY A 75 5.03 16.94 -13.51
N SER A 76 5.03 16.77 -12.18
CA SER A 76 6.25 16.84 -11.36
C SER A 76 6.11 16.15 -10.00
N ILE A 77 7.23 15.94 -9.31
CA ILE A 77 7.25 15.49 -7.92
C ILE A 77 6.58 16.50 -6.98
N ALA A 78 6.78 17.81 -7.20
CA ALA A 78 6.15 18.84 -6.38
C ALA A 78 4.62 18.80 -6.47
N GLU A 79 4.06 18.55 -7.65
CA GLU A 79 2.62 18.37 -7.83
C GLU A 79 2.13 17.09 -7.14
N PHE A 80 2.92 16.01 -7.17
CA PHE A 80 2.62 14.79 -6.43
C PHE A 80 2.62 15.01 -4.91
N GLU A 81 3.57 15.78 -4.38
CA GLU A 81 3.62 16.15 -2.95
C GLU A 81 2.38 16.91 -2.50
N GLN A 82 1.80 17.75 -3.37
CA GLN A 82 0.54 18.44 -3.08
C GLN A 82 -0.64 17.45 -2.97
N LEU A 83 -0.63 16.34 -3.72
CA LEU A 83 -1.65 15.29 -3.60
C LEU A 83 -1.54 14.52 -2.29
N LEU A 84 -0.32 14.32 -1.79
CA LEU A 84 -0.07 13.70 -0.49
C LEU A 84 -0.53 14.59 0.68
N ASN A 85 -0.38 15.91 0.53
CA ASN A 85 -0.72 16.91 1.55
C ASN A 85 -1.56 18.05 0.96
N PRO A 86 -2.88 17.88 0.77
CA PRO A 86 -3.74 18.90 0.16
C PRO A 86 -3.92 20.18 1.01
N ARG A 87 -3.20 20.34 2.13
CA ARG A 87 -3.30 21.45 3.09
C ARG A 87 -2.06 22.36 3.13
N THR A 88 -1.35 22.52 2.01
CA THR A 88 -0.29 23.55 1.88
C THR A 88 -0.73 24.63 0.90
N ASN A 89 -1.79 25.37 1.25
CA ASN A 89 -2.05 26.71 0.74
C ASN A 89 -2.45 27.55 1.97
N SER A 90 -1.49 28.31 2.50
CA SER A 90 -1.72 29.35 3.52
C SER A 90 -2.48 30.53 2.95
#